data_AF-A0A816JL08-F1
#
_entry.id   AF-A0A816JL08-F1
#
_cell.length_a   1.000
_cell.length_b   1.000
_cell.length_c   1.000
_cell.angle_alpha   90.00
_cell.angle_beta   90.00
_cell.angle_gamma   90.00
#
_symmetry.space_group_name_H-M   'P 1'
#
loop_
_entity.id
_entity.type
_entity.pdbx_description
1 polymer ?
#
loop_
_entity_poly.entity_id
_entity_poly.type
_entity_poly.pdbx_seq_one_letter_code
_entity_poly.pdbx_strand_id
1 'polypeptide(L)'
;MRQGSLYTLASFYGSRSKDGEAESTSNEDGEKEDVYQFGVILLQIITGKVMAAASSELGSLKLQLENGLREEPSVLRSLAYPSVRGMYAYESLRTTVEFSINCLCEDQRKRPSI
;
A
#
# COMPACT_ATOMS: atom_id res chain seq x y z
N MET A 1 27.00 4.12 -18.99
CA MET A 1 27.15 5.00 -17.81
C MET A 1 25.80 5.63 -17.51
N ARG A 2 25.05 5.11 -16.53
CA ARG A 2 23.80 5.74 -16.05
C ARG A 2 24.18 6.70 -14.93
N GLN A 3 24.06 8.01 -15.17
CA GLN A 3 24.13 8.98 -14.09
C GLN A 3 22.77 9.01 -13.37
N GLY A 4 22.83 8.94 -12.05
CA GLY A 4 21.68 8.96 -11.16
C GLY A 4 20.97 10.30 -11.16
N SER A 5 19.68 10.26 -10.83
CA SER A 5 18.95 11.45 -10.45
C SER A 5 18.43 11.36 -9.03
N LEU A 6 19.00 12.22 -8.18
CA LEU A 6 18.62 12.48 -6.79
C LEU A 6 17.43 13.46 -6.71
N TYR A 7 16.64 13.62 -7.79
CA TYR A 7 15.72 14.76 -7.91
C TYR A 7 14.31 14.52 -7.37
N THR A 8 13.96 13.31 -6.91
CA THR A 8 12.56 13.00 -6.54
C THR A 8 12.20 13.29 -5.08
N LEU A 9 13.17 13.43 -4.17
CA LEU A 9 12.88 13.64 -2.75
C LEU A 9 12.49 15.09 -2.38
N ALA A 10 12.73 16.06 -3.27
CA ALA A 10 12.51 17.48 -2.95
C ALA A 10 11.07 17.96 -3.20
N SER A 11 10.25 17.24 -3.97
CA SER A 11 8.91 17.73 -4.32
C SER A 11 7.86 17.55 -3.22
N PHE A 12 8.18 16.88 -2.11
CA PHE A 12 7.23 16.68 -1.00
C PHE A 12 7.30 17.80 0.06
N TYR A 13 8.38 18.59 0.09
CA TYR A 13 8.57 19.71 1.03
C TYR A 13 8.35 21.06 0.33
N GLY A 14 7.13 21.29 -0.16
CA GLY A 14 6.77 22.50 -0.91
C GLY A 14 5.56 23.24 -0.33
N SER A 15 5.80 24.07 0.69
CA SER A 15 5.11 25.31 1.07
C SER A 15 3.60 25.48 0.83
N ARG A 16 2.82 25.57 1.92
CA ARG A 16 1.61 26.41 1.98
C ARG A 16 1.47 27.06 3.36
N SER A 17 1.42 28.39 3.39
CA SER A 17 1.30 29.20 4.60
C SER A 17 -0.13 29.71 4.83
N LYS A 18 -0.48 29.80 6.12
CA LYS A 18 -1.51 30.64 6.80
C LYS A 18 -2.98 30.16 6.69
N ASP A 19 -3.76 29.94 7.76
CA ASP A 19 -3.72 30.38 9.16
C ASP A 19 -4.47 29.39 10.10
N GLY A 20 -4.01 29.26 11.36
CA GLY A 20 -4.84 29.05 12.56
C GLY A 20 -5.41 27.65 12.88
N GLU A 21 -4.67 26.85 13.65
CA GLU A 21 -4.99 26.32 15.01
C GLU A 21 -4.10 25.09 15.24
N ALA A 22 -3.15 25.21 16.17
CA ALA A 22 -2.14 24.19 16.42
C ALA A 22 -2.56 23.32 17.59
N GLU A 23 -2.89 22.05 17.34
CA GLU A 23 -2.86 21.02 18.37
C GLU A 23 -2.53 19.64 17.75
N SER A 24 -1.25 19.25 17.87
CA SER A 24 -0.71 17.87 17.83
C SER A 24 -1.05 16.91 16.67
N THR A 25 -1.08 17.33 15.41
CA THR A 25 -1.36 16.42 14.27
C THR A 25 -0.14 15.79 13.57
N SER A 26 1.09 16.24 13.87
CA SER A 26 2.28 15.86 13.06
C SER A 26 2.70 14.39 13.21
N ASN A 27 2.47 13.78 14.37
CA ASN A 27 2.85 12.37 14.58
C ASN A 27 1.81 11.42 14.00
N GLU A 28 0.52 11.74 14.14
CA GLU A 28 -0.56 10.92 13.57
C GLU A 28 -0.48 10.87 12.04
N ASP A 29 -0.20 12.00 11.39
CA ASP A 29 -0.01 12.04 9.94
C ASP A 29 1.20 11.19 9.50
N GLY A 30 2.29 11.20 10.27
CA GLY A 30 3.46 10.35 10.02
C GLY A 30 3.15 8.85 10.17
N GLU A 31 2.47 8.47 11.25
CA GLU A 31 2.03 7.08 11.48
C GLU A 31 1.11 6.59 10.36
N LYS A 32 0.19 7.43 9.88
CA LYS A 32 -0.70 7.07 8.76
C LYS A 32 0.05 6.94 7.43
N GLU A 33 1.12 7.68 7.23
CA GLU A 33 1.99 7.50 6.07
C GLU A 33 2.79 6.20 6.16
N ASP A 34 3.34 5.87 7.33
CA ASP A 34 4.03 4.60 7.56
C ASP A 34 3.10 3.40 7.32
N VAL A 35 1.84 3.48 7.76
CA VAL A 35 0.81 2.46 7.47
C VAL A 35 0.56 2.32 5.97
N TYR A 36 0.54 3.42 5.21
CA TYR A 36 0.38 3.37 3.76
C TYR A 36 1.56 2.68 3.09
N GLN A 37 2.80 3.07 3.44
CA GLN A 37 4.01 2.44 2.92
C GLN A 37 4.08 0.96 3.29
N PHE A 38 3.64 0.59 4.49
CA PHE A 38 3.50 -0.81 4.88
C PHE A 38 2.52 -1.57 3.99
N GLY A 39 1.35 -0.99 3.67
CA GLY A 39 0.40 -1.55 2.71
C GLY A 39 1.02 -1.77 1.32
N VAL A 40 1.82 -0.81 0.83
CA VAL A 40 2.55 -0.94 -0.45
C VAL A 40 3.55 -2.10 -0.40
N ILE A 41 4.29 -2.26 0.70
CA ILE A 41 5.23 -3.37 0.89
C ILE A 41 4.51 -4.72 0.93
N LEU A 42 3.40 -4.81 1.66
CA LEU A 42 2.62 -6.05 1.75
C LEU A 42 2.10 -6.48 0.38
N LEU A 43 1.58 -5.55 -0.44
CA LEU A 43 1.16 -5.88 -1.81
C LEU A 43 2.32 -6.43 -2.64
N GLN A 44 3.50 -5.80 -2.57
CA GLN A 44 4.68 -6.26 -3.28
C GLN A 44 5.11 -7.67 -2.85
N ILE A 45 5.03 -7.99 -1.54
CA ILE A 45 5.34 -9.33 -1.01
C ILE A 45 4.32 -10.35 -1.51
N ILE A 46 3.03 -10.03 -1.42
CA ILE A 46 1.95 -10.95 -1.82
C ILE A 46 2.07 -11.31 -3.30
N THR A 47 2.34 -10.32 -4.17
CA THR A 47 2.33 -10.54 -5.63
C THR A 47 3.71 -10.77 -6.23
N GLY A 48 4.78 -10.47 -5.48
CA GLY A 48 6.17 -10.50 -5.94
C GLY A 48 6.50 -9.49 -7.04
N LYS A 49 5.77 -8.37 -7.08
CA LYS A 49 5.95 -7.31 -8.09
C LYS A 49 6.57 -6.10 -7.41
N VAL A 50 7.64 -5.53 -7.97
CA VAL A 50 8.28 -4.32 -7.44
C VAL A 50 7.68 -3.10 -8.12
N MET A 51 7.11 -2.19 -7.34
CA MET A 51 6.26 -1.12 -7.85
C MET A 51 6.49 0.17 -7.09
N ALA A 52 6.44 1.32 -7.76
CA ALA A 52 6.49 2.61 -7.08
C ALA A 52 5.15 2.91 -6.39
N ALA A 53 5.20 3.50 -5.19
CA ALA A 53 4.02 3.78 -4.36
C ALA A 53 2.97 4.71 -5.01
N ALA A 54 3.38 5.54 -5.98
CA ALA A 54 2.51 6.44 -6.73
C ALA A 54 2.29 5.99 -8.20
N SER A 55 2.39 4.69 -8.48
CA SER A 55 2.22 4.15 -9.84
C SER A 55 0.76 3.76 -10.13
N SER A 56 0.32 3.97 -11.38
CA SER A 56 -0.97 3.44 -11.87
C SER A 56 -1.05 1.91 -11.78
N GLU A 57 0.10 1.26 -11.84
CA GLU A 57 0.24 -0.17 -11.67
C GLU A 57 -0.22 -0.60 -10.26
N LEU A 58 0.09 0.16 -9.20
CA LEU A 58 -0.32 -0.14 -7.82
C LEU A 58 -1.85 -0.12 -7.70
N GLY A 59 -2.49 0.91 -8.27
CA GLY A 59 -3.95 1.03 -8.29
C GLY A 59 -4.61 -0.12 -9.04
N SER A 60 -4.04 -0.53 -10.18
CA SER A 60 -4.52 -1.70 -10.94
C SER A 60 -4.40 -3.00 -10.12
N LEU A 61 -3.27 -3.19 -9.43
CA LEU A 61 -3.05 -4.37 -8.62
C LEU A 61 -3.99 -4.44 -7.41
N LYS A 62 -4.19 -3.30 -6.73
CA LYS A 62 -5.16 -3.16 -5.64
C LYS A 62 -6.56 -3.57 -6.12
N LEU A 63 -7.01 -3.06 -7.26
CA LEU A 63 -8.31 -3.40 -7.83
C LEU A 63 -8.43 -4.89 -8.18
N GLN A 64 -7.37 -5.50 -8.72
CA GLN A 64 -7.36 -6.94 -9.00
C GLN A 64 -7.53 -7.77 -7.72
N LEU A 65 -6.87 -7.36 -6.64
CA LEU A 65 -6.99 -8.03 -5.33
C LEU A 65 -8.37 -7.82 -4.70
N GLU A 66 -8.92 -6.60 -4.76
CA GLU A 66 -10.29 -6.30 -4.32
C GLU A 66 -11.32 -7.17 -5.04
N ASN A 67 -11.18 -7.33 -6.36
CA ASN A 67 -12.03 -8.24 -7.13
C ASN A 67 -11.79 -9.70 -6.72
N GLY A 68 -10.53 -10.11 -6.59
CA GLY A 68 -10.17 -11.47 -6.16
C GLY A 68 -10.72 -11.86 -4.78
N LEU A 69 -10.96 -10.91 -3.88
CA LEU A 69 -11.61 -11.14 -2.58
C LEU A 69 -13.12 -11.45 -2.69
N ARG A 70 -13.77 -11.02 -3.77
CA ARG A 70 -15.22 -11.20 -4.01
C ARG A 70 -15.53 -12.44 -4.84
N GLU A 71 -14.50 -13.02 -5.43
CA GLU A 71 -14.55 -14.19 -6.31
C GLU A 71 -14.18 -15.47 -5.55
N GLU A 72 -14.10 -16.59 -6.27
CA GLU A 72 -13.68 -17.88 -5.73
C GLU A 72 -12.24 -17.85 -5.18
N PRO A 73 -11.92 -18.62 -4.12
CA PRO A 73 -10.58 -18.68 -3.52
C PRO A 73 -9.42 -18.94 -4.49
N SER A 74 -9.68 -19.64 -5.60
CA SER A 74 -8.70 -19.90 -6.65
C SER A 74 -8.22 -18.62 -7.34
N VAL A 75 -9.09 -17.62 -7.50
CA VAL A 75 -8.77 -16.35 -8.15
C VAL A 75 -7.76 -15.58 -7.30
N LEU A 76 -8.02 -15.41 -6.01
CA LEU A 76 -7.07 -14.73 -5.12
C LEU A 76 -5.73 -15.46 -5.03
N ARG A 77 -5.74 -16.80 -4.96
CA ARG A 77 -4.50 -17.61 -4.99
C ARG A 77 -3.73 -17.45 -6.30
N SER A 78 -4.40 -17.18 -7.41
CA SER A 78 -3.76 -16.94 -8.71
C SER A 78 -3.05 -15.58 -8.81
N LEU A 79 -3.36 -14.65 -7.90
CA LEU A 79 -2.69 -13.34 -7.80
C LEU A 79 -1.44 -13.39 -6.91
N ALA A 80 -1.37 -14.38 -6.00
CA ALA A 80 -0.22 -14.56 -5.12
C ALA A 80 1.05 -14.97 -5.90
N TYR A 81 2.20 -14.59 -5.35
CA TYR A 81 3.51 -14.84 -5.93
C TYR A 81 3.70 -16.34 -6.20
N PRO A 82 4.07 -16.76 -7.43
CA PRO A 82 4.06 -18.18 -7.81
C PRO A 82 4.85 -19.09 -6.88
N SER A 83 6.00 -18.63 -6.37
CA SER A 83 6.91 -19.46 -5.57
C SER A 83 6.40 -19.75 -4.15
N VAL A 84 5.39 -19.04 -3.66
CA VAL A 84 4.81 -19.24 -2.32
C VAL A 84 3.45 -19.94 -2.35
N ARG A 85 2.93 -20.24 -3.54
CA ARG A 85 1.60 -20.88 -3.68
C ARG A 85 1.59 -22.25 -3.01
N GLY A 86 0.55 -22.51 -2.23
CA GLY A 86 0.41 -23.75 -1.46
C GLY A 86 1.21 -23.77 -0.15
N MET A 87 2.00 -22.73 0.15
CA MET A 87 2.76 -22.61 1.40
C MET A 87 2.03 -21.82 2.49
N TYR A 88 0.80 -21.36 2.21
CA TYR A 88 -0.01 -20.55 3.12
C TYR A 88 -1.44 -21.10 3.20
N ALA A 89 -2.09 -20.90 4.35
CA ALA A 89 -3.52 -21.09 4.47
C ALA A 89 -4.26 -19.99 3.70
N TYR A 90 -5.40 -20.34 3.08
CA TYR A 90 -6.16 -19.37 2.30
C TYR A 90 -6.63 -18.17 3.15
N GLU A 91 -7.11 -18.42 4.37
CA GLU A 91 -7.53 -17.35 5.26
C GLU A 91 -6.37 -16.41 5.61
N SER A 92 -5.14 -16.91 5.76
CA SER A 92 -3.96 -16.06 5.95
C SER A 92 -3.74 -15.13 4.76
N LEU A 93 -3.79 -15.65 3.53
CA LEU A 93 -3.69 -14.81 2.32
C LEU A 93 -4.82 -13.78 2.27
N ARG A 94 -6.06 -14.22 2.49
CA ARG A 94 -7.25 -13.36 2.44
C ARG A 94 -7.15 -12.20 3.44
N THR A 95 -6.86 -12.50 4.70
CA THR A 95 -6.70 -11.50 5.76
C THR A 95 -5.55 -10.54 5.46
N THR A 96 -4.40 -11.03 4.98
CA THR A 96 -3.28 -10.15 4.61
C THR A 96 -3.66 -9.23 3.45
N VAL A 97 -4.39 -9.72 2.45
CA VAL A 97 -4.85 -8.89 1.33
C VAL A 97 -5.85 -7.83 1.79
N GLU A 98 -6.87 -8.20 2.56
CA GLU A 98 -7.85 -7.26 3.13
C GLU A 98 -7.16 -6.18 3.97
N PHE A 99 -6.22 -6.57 4.82
CA PHE A 99 -5.43 -5.64 5.62
C PHE A 99 -4.60 -4.69 4.74
N SER A 100 -3.91 -5.21 3.73
CA SER A 100 -3.10 -4.41 2.80
C SER A 100 -3.94 -3.37 2.06
N ILE A 101 -5.14 -3.76 1.60
CA ILE A 101 -6.07 -2.85 0.92
C ILE A 101 -6.53 -1.72 1.86
N ASN A 102 -6.81 -2.03 3.13
CA ASN A 102 -7.21 -1.05 4.13
C ASN A 102 -6.09 -0.05 4.46
N CYS A 103 -4.84 -0.52 4.51
CA CYS A 103 -3.66 0.36 4.63
C CYS A 103 -3.56 1.37 3.49
N LEU A 104 -3.98 0.98 2.28
CA LEU A 104 -3.97 1.79 1.06
C LEU A 104 -5.26 2.60 0.87
N CYS A 105 -5.96 2.95 1.96
CA CYS A 105 -7.10 3.84 1.87
C CYS A 105 -6.63 5.27 1.58
N GLU A 106 -7.28 5.94 0.62
CA GLU A 106 -7.01 7.34 0.28
C GLU A 106 -7.35 8.27 1.46
N ASP A 107 -8.37 7.93 2.24
CA ASP A 107 -8.71 8.64 3.48
C ASP A 107 -7.83 8.12 4.63
N GLN A 108 -6.79 8.87 4.99
CA GLN A 108 -5.82 8.49 6.02
C GLN A 108 -6.46 8.12 7.37
N ARG A 109 -7.61 8.70 7.70
CA ARG A 109 -8.35 8.45 8.94
C ARG A 109 -8.99 7.06 8.98
N LYS A 110 -9.20 6.45 7.81
CA LYS A 110 -9.75 5.10 7.67
C LYS A 110 -8.68 4.03 7.60
N ARG A 111 -7.40 4.42 7.44
CA ARG A 111 -6.28 3.48 7.53
C ARG A 111 -6.22 2.92 8.97
N PRO A 112 -5.90 1.64 9.16
CA PRO A 112 -5.79 1.04 10.49
C PRO A 112 -4.74 1.76 11.35
N SER A 113 -4.83 1.59 12.67
CA SER A 113 -3.72 1.89 13.59
C SER A 113 -2.87 0.63 13.76
N ILE A 114 -1.59 0.84 14.05
CA ILE A 114 -0.64 -0.21 14.45
C ILE A 114 -0.59 -0.35 15.96
#